data_AF-A0A7C5MAI1-F1
#
_entry.id   AF-A0A7C5MAI1-F1
#
_cell.length_a   1.000
_cell.length_b   1.000
_cell.length_c   1.000
_cell.angle_alpha   90.00
_cell.angle_beta   90.00
_cell.angle_gamma   90.00
#
_symmetry.space_group_name_H-M   'P 1'
#
loop_
_entity.id
_entity.type
_entity.pdbx_description
1 polymer ?
#
loop_
_entity_poly.entity_id
_entity_poly.type
_entity_poly.pdbx_seq_one_letter_code
_entity_poly.pdbx_strand_id
1 'polypeptide(L)'
;MDERKFFTESTTTKTARLQCPFCKTTESYPLRWLVRKKKDRMPPGGDERDRARFEKAQSYMVLLDDKAVCRNLRCRKSFEISGIKTMAFLAADQRS
;
A
#
# COMPACT_ATOMS: atom_id res chain seq x y z
N MET A 1 6.07 -19.58 -14.55
CA MET A 1 6.80 -19.11 -13.36
C MET A 1 5.90 -18.17 -12.59
N ASP A 2 5.38 -18.58 -11.43
CA ASP A 2 4.53 -17.72 -10.60
C ASP A 2 5.37 -16.68 -9.87
N GLU A 3 5.53 -15.50 -10.48
CA GLU A 3 6.19 -14.33 -9.88
C GLU A 3 5.56 -13.94 -8.52
N ARG A 4 4.32 -14.35 -8.27
CA ARG A 4 3.62 -14.22 -6.98
C ARG A 4 4.27 -15.01 -5.83
N LYS A 5 5.11 -16.02 -6.11
CA LYS A 5 5.77 -16.81 -5.05
C LYS A 5 6.94 -16.09 -4.38
N PHE A 6 7.46 -15.00 -4.94
CA PHE A 6 8.61 -14.26 -4.40
C PHE A 6 8.23 -13.22 -3.33
N PHE A 7 6.95 -12.88 -3.20
CA PHE A 7 6.48 -11.86 -2.27
C PHE A 7 5.52 -12.45 -1.25
N THR A 8 5.62 -11.96 -0.02
CA THR A 8 4.60 -12.19 1.00
C THR A 8 3.64 -11.01 0.93
N GLU A 9 2.40 -11.30 0.53
CA GLU A 9 1.31 -10.32 0.54
C GLU A 9 0.67 -10.33 1.93
N SER A 10 0.44 -9.15 2.49
CA SER A 10 -0.24 -8.99 3.77
C SER A 10 -1.06 -7.72 3.75
N THR A 11 -2.28 -7.76 4.27
CA THR A 11 -3.13 -6.56 4.39
C THR A 11 -2.85 -5.88 5.74
N THR A 12 -2.74 -4.56 5.74
CA THR A 12 -2.62 -3.75 6.94
C THR A 12 -3.57 -2.56 6.86
N THR A 13 -4.03 -2.07 8.01
CA THR A 13 -4.88 -0.87 8.07
C THR A 13 -4.06 0.26 8.66
N LYS A 14 -3.92 1.36 7.91
CA LYS A 14 -3.26 2.58 8.36
C LYS A 14 -4.25 3.72 8.41
N THR A 15 -4.25 4.44 9.54
CA THR A 15 -5.06 5.65 9.68
C THR A 15 -4.43 6.79 8.90
N ALA A 16 -5.24 7.49 8.12
CA ALA A 16 -4.84 8.69 7.39
C ALA A 16 -5.81 9.83 7.68
N ARG A 17 -5.28 11.05 7.83
CA ARG A 17 -6.10 12.24 7.96
C ARG A 17 -6.53 12.70 6.58
N LEU A 18 -7.83 12.72 6.33
CA LEU A 18 -8.41 13.17 5.08
C LEU A 18 -9.37 14.33 5.33
N GLN A 19 -9.33 15.30 4.42
CA GLN A 19 -10.28 16.40 4.39
C GLN A 19 -11.41 16.06 3.40
N CYS A 20 -12.65 16.10 3.88
CA CYS A 20 -13.80 15.92 3.01
C CYS A 20 -13.97 17.15 2.09
N PRO A 21 -14.03 16.99 0.76
CA PRO A 21 -14.20 18.13 -0.16
C PRO A 21 -15.57 18.81 -0.04
N PHE A 22 -16.58 18.10 0.49
CA PHE A 22 -17.95 18.61 0.60
C PHE A 22 -18.18 19.46 1.85
N CYS A 23 -17.78 18.98 3.02
CA CYS A 23 -17.99 19.68 4.30
C CYS A 23 -16.71 20.26 4.91
N LYS A 24 -15.56 20.09 4.24
CA LYS A 24 -14.22 20.56 4.66
C LYS A 24 -13.74 20.04 6.02
N THR A 25 -14.46 19.07 6.61
CA THR A 25 -14.08 18.42 7.87
C THR A 25 -12.86 17.52 7.65
N THR A 26 -11.83 17.68 8.49
CA THR A 26 -10.64 16.83 8.51
C THR A 26 -10.76 15.81 9.62
N GLU A 27 -10.75 14.53 9.25
CA GLU A 27 -10.99 13.40 10.15
C GLU A 27 -9.99 12.27 9.85
N SER A 28 -9.85 11.33 10.78
CA SER A 28 -8.96 10.17 10.59
C SER A 28 -9.75 8.98 10.07
N TYR A 29 -9.35 8.47 8.90
CA TYR A 29 -9.97 7.33 8.24
C TYR A 29 -9.02 6.13 8.28
N PRO A 30 -9.48 4.95 8.75
CA PRO A 30 -8.73 3.72 8.62
C PRO A 30 -8.77 3.28 7.16
N LEU A 31 -7.62 3.31 6.49
CA LEU A 31 -7.48 2.88 5.11
C LEU A 31 -6.77 1.53 5.05
N ARG A 32 -7.21 0.67 4.14
CA ARG A 32 -6.64 -0.64 3.87
C ARG A 32 -5.49 -0.52 2.89
N TRP A 33 -4.39 -1.16 3.23
CA TRP A 33 -3.17 -1.22 2.44
C TRP A 33 -2.79 -2.67 2.20
N LEU A 34 -2.44 -2.99 0.96
CA LEU A 34 -1.77 -4.22 0.59
C LEU A 34 -0.27 -4.03 0.71
N VAL A 35 0.36 -4.73 1.63
CA VAL A 35 1.80 -4.74 1.81
C VAL A 35 2.37 -5.94 1.06
N ARG A 36 3.27 -5.65 0.12
CA ARG A 36 4.08 -6.67 -0.59
C ARG A 36 5.49 -6.59 -0.06
N LYS A 37 5.83 -7.55 0.82
CA LYS A 37 7.20 -7.72 1.33
C LYS A 37 7.93 -8.71 0.45
N LYS A 38 9.14 -8.35 0.04
CA LYS A 38 10.08 -9.29 -0.57
C LYS A 38 10.38 -10.40 0.43
N LYS A 39 10.32 -11.66 0.00
CA LYS A 39 10.74 -12.78 0.86
C LYS A 39 12.23 -12.72 1.13
N ASP A 40 12.66 -13.24 2.27
CA ASP A 40 14.07 -13.25 2.67
C ASP A 40 14.93 -14.14 1.77
N ARG A 41 14.35 -15.25 1.29
CA ARG A 41 15.03 -16.24 0.45
C ARG A 41 14.30 -16.46 -0.86
N MET A 42 15.09 -16.55 -1.93
CA MET A 42 14.62 -16.96 -3.25
C MET A 42 14.27 -18.47 -3.21
N PRO A 43 13.12 -18.89 -3.76
CA PRO A 43 12.82 -20.30 -3.97
C PRO A 43 13.94 -21.02 -4.74
N PRO A 44 14.28 -22.26 -4.37
CA PRO A 44 15.25 -23.05 -5.14
C PRO A 44 14.72 -23.30 -6.55
N GLY A 45 15.54 -23.01 -7.57
CA GLY A 45 15.19 -23.17 -9.00
C GLY A 45 14.94 -21.88 -9.78
N GLY A 46 15.30 -20.71 -9.25
CA GLY A 46 15.23 -19.45 -9.99
C GLY A 46 16.40 -19.25 -10.96
N ASP A 47 16.11 -18.85 -12.19
CA ASP A 47 17.11 -18.50 -13.20
C ASP A 47 17.89 -17.23 -12.81
N GLU A 48 19.05 -16.99 -13.44
CA GLU A 48 19.89 -15.81 -13.18
C GLU A 48 19.13 -14.47 -13.35
N ARG A 49 18.15 -14.45 -14.26
CA ARG A 49 17.25 -13.31 -14.50
C ARG A 49 16.32 -13.03 -13.34
N ASP A 50 15.85 -14.07 -12.65
CA ASP A 50 14.97 -13.93 -11.50
C ASP A 50 15.75 -13.46 -10.27
N ARG A 51 17.03 -13.86 -10.15
CA ARG A 51 17.92 -13.36 -9.09
C ARG A 51 18.14 -11.86 -9.22
N ALA A 52 18.39 -11.36 -10.43
CA ALA A 52 18.56 -9.94 -10.69
C ALA A 52 17.27 -9.12 -10.43
N ARG A 53 16.08 -9.68 -10.76
CA ARG A 53 14.79 -9.05 -10.44
C ARG A 53 14.51 -9.03 -8.94
N PHE A 54 14.83 -10.13 -8.26
CA PHE A 54 14.68 -10.23 -6.81
C PHE A 54 15.59 -9.24 -6.09
N GLU A 55 16.85 -9.10 -6.51
CA GLU A 55 17.80 -8.14 -5.94
C GLU A 55 17.28 -6.70 -6.02
N LYS A 56 16.72 -6.31 -7.18
CA LYS A 56 16.13 -4.97 -7.39
C LYS A 56 14.74 -4.79 -6.80
N ALA A 57 14.08 -5.85 -6.35
CA ALA A 57 12.72 -5.76 -5.84
C ALA A 57 12.72 -5.11 -4.45
N GLN A 58 12.05 -3.98 -4.32
CA GLN A 58 11.81 -3.32 -3.04
C GLN A 58 10.47 -3.75 -2.46
N SER A 59 10.39 -3.76 -1.13
CA SER A 59 9.10 -3.96 -0.45
C SER A 59 8.26 -2.69 -0.58
N TYR A 60 7.00 -2.82 -1.00
CA TYR A 60 6.10 -1.69 -1.19
C TYR A 60 4.71 -1.97 -0.62
N MET A 61 3.97 -0.91 -0.37
CA MET A 61 2.56 -0.97 0.00
C MET A 61 1.71 -0.24 -1.02
N VAL A 62 0.53 -0.79 -1.31
CA VAL A 62 -0.46 -0.25 -2.23
C VAL A 62 -1.73 0.05 -1.45
N LEU A 63 -2.26 1.25 -1.58
CA LEU A 63 -3.54 1.62 -1.01
C LEU A 63 -4.65 0.86 -1.76
N LEU A 64 -5.47 0.12 -1.03
CA LEU A 64 -6.59 -0.63 -1.59
C LEU A 64 -7.88 0.18 -1.62
N ASP A 65 -8.03 1.13 -0.70
CA ASP A 65 -9.22 1.97 -0.63
C ASP A 65 -9.06 3.20 -1.54
N ASP A 66 -9.99 3.37 -2.45
CA ASP A 66 -10.06 4.47 -3.42
C ASP A 66 -11.11 5.52 -3.03
N LYS A 67 -12.09 5.15 -2.19
CA LYS A 67 -13.16 6.02 -1.70
C LYS A 67 -13.32 5.92 -0.19
N ALA A 68 -13.61 7.04 0.46
CA ALA A 68 -13.97 7.11 1.88
C ALA A 68 -15.33 7.76 2.05
N VAL A 69 -16.09 7.33 3.06
CA VAL A 69 -17.36 7.95 3.45
C VAL A 69 -17.09 8.95 4.57
N CYS A 70 -17.53 10.19 4.40
CA CYS A 70 -17.32 11.23 5.41
C CYS A 70 -17.93 10.83 6.76
N ARG A 71 -17.11 10.88 7.83
CA ARG A 71 -17.54 10.56 9.21
C ARG A 71 -18.51 11.58 9.81
N ASN A 72 -18.57 12.78 9.26
CA ASN A 72 -19.50 13.80 9.71
C ASN A 72 -20.95 13.37 9.39
N LEU A 73 -21.77 13.19 10.43
CA LEU A 73 -23.15 12.72 10.33
C LEU A 73 -24.02 13.61 9.44
N ARG A 74 -23.71 14.91 9.34
CA ARG A 74 -24.44 15.86 8.47
C ARG A 74 -24.08 15.72 6.99
N CYS A 75 -22.89 15.19 6.67
CA CYS A 75 -22.41 15.07 5.31
C CYS A 75 -22.67 13.67 4.74
N ARG A 76 -22.09 12.63 5.36
CA ARG A 76 -22.14 11.20 4.93
C ARG A 76 -21.90 10.92 3.44
N LYS A 77 -21.41 11.89 2.66
CA LYS A 77 -21.05 11.72 1.25
C LYS A 77 -19.78 10.89 1.12
N SER A 78 -19.74 10.03 0.11
CA SER A 78 -18.51 9.37 -0.35
C SER A 78 -17.67 10.36 -1.15
N PHE A 79 -16.37 10.32 -0.93
CA PHE A 79 -15.39 11.13 -1.66
C PHE A 79 -14.18 10.27 -2.02
N GLU A 80 -13.50 10.65 -3.10
CA GLU A 80 -12.27 9.98 -3.52
C GLU A 80 -11.11 10.37 -2.60
N ILE A 81 -10.27 9.40 -2.29
CA ILE A 81 -9.13 9.60 -1.41
C ILE A 81 -8.03 10.32 -2.19
N SER A 82 -8.09 11.65 -2.17
CA SER A 82 -7.11 12.52 -2.83
C SER A 82 -5.96 12.89 -1.89
N GLY A 83 -4.75 12.98 -2.44
CA GLY A 83 -3.55 13.44 -1.70
C GLY A 83 -2.78 12.34 -0.95
N ILE A 84 -3.25 11.10 -0.96
CA ILE A 84 -2.49 9.93 -0.49
C ILE A 84 -1.85 9.25 -1.69
N LYS A 85 -0.54 8.99 -1.64
CA LYS A 85 0.13 8.20 -2.66
C LYS A 85 -0.42 6.77 -2.63
N THR A 86 -0.98 6.31 -3.73
CA THR A 86 -1.53 4.95 -3.89
C THR A 86 -0.46 3.87 -3.77
N MET A 87 0.82 4.24 -3.94
CA MET A 87 1.98 3.38 -3.71
C MET A 87 3.00 4.08 -2.82
N ALA A 88 3.56 3.34 -1.86
CA ALA A 88 4.67 3.78 -1.04
C ALA A 88 5.69 2.66 -0.82
N PHE A 89 6.97 2.96 -1.02
CA PHE A 89 8.05 2.04 -0.72
C PHE A 89 8.26 1.96 0.81
N LEU A 90 8.47 0.75 1.32
CA LEU A 90 8.82 0.55 2.73
C LEU A 90 10.32 0.85 2.88
N ALA A 91 10.63 2.02 3.46
CA ALA A 91 11.97 2.63 3.53
C ALA A 91 13.05 1.83 4.29
N ALA A 92 12.79 0.59 4.73
CA ALA A 92 13.81 -0.24 5.36
C ALA A 92 14.97 -0.63 4.42
N ASP A 93 14.82 -0.36 3.12
CA ASP A 93 15.78 -0.68 2.05
C ASP A 93 16.49 0.58 1.48
N GLN A 94 16.46 1.72 2.18
CA GLN A 94 17.18 2.97 1.81
C GLN A 94 18.47 3.20 2.61
N ARG A 95 19.15 2.13 3.05
CA ARG A 95 20.52 2.24 3.54
C ARG A 95 21.48 1.92 2.40
N SER A 96 21.78 2.96 1.62
CA SER A 96 23.00 3.05 0.81
C SER A 96 24.24 2.96 1.68
#